data_AF-A0A3D1B1Q8-F1
#
_entry.id   AF-A0A3D1B1Q8-F1
#
_cell.length_a   1.000
_cell.length_b   1.000
_cell.length_c   1.000
_cell.angle_alpha   90.00
_cell.angle_beta   90.00
_cell.angle_gamma   90.00
#
_symmetry.space_group_name_H-M   'P 1'
#
loop_
_entity.id
_entity.type
_entity.pdbx_description
1 polymer ?
#
loop_
_entity_poly.entity_id
_entity_poly.type
_entity_poly.pdbx_seq_one_letter_code
_entity_poly.pdbx_strand_id
1 'polypeptide(L)'
;MCENREERFVVPVKPSARIGWWIGWVISSQRNFLRINLLWVEKPENVSEVNICSTPDYVEEFNVIPQAMEFLRSKGVKDFNLTPMEIGY
;
A
#
# COMPACT_ATOMS: atom_id res chain seq x y z
N MET A 1 18.98 10.90 9.48
CA MET A 1 19.20 10.63 8.04
C MET A 1 17.83 10.49 7.43
N CYS A 2 17.50 11.26 6.38
CA CYS A 2 16.23 11.12 5.69
C CYS A 2 16.32 9.87 4.81
N GLU A 3 15.71 8.76 5.23
CA GLU A 3 15.53 7.60 4.37
C GLU A 3 14.56 8.00 3.26
N ASN A 4 15.01 7.99 2.01
CA ASN A 4 14.16 8.31 0.88
C ASN A 4 13.23 7.10 0.62
N ARG A 5 12.05 7.13 1.24
CA ARG A 5 11.01 6.08 1.18
C ARG A 5 10.05 6.27 0.01
N GLU A 6 10.29 7.30 -0.79
CA GLU A 6 9.58 7.52 -2.02
C GLU A 6 9.77 6.31 -2.94
N GLU A 7 8.76 6.03 -3.74
CA GLU A 7 8.74 4.94 -4.70
C GLU A 7 8.59 3.51 -4.12
N ARG A 8 8.35 3.35 -2.81
CA ARG A 8 8.14 2.04 -2.17
C ARG A 8 6.71 1.56 -2.26
N PHE A 9 6.52 0.27 -2.49
CA PHE A 9 5.22 -0.38 -2.32
C PHE A 9 4.99 -0.65 -0.84
N VAL A 10 3.77 -0.44 -0.39
CA VAL A 10 3.42 -0.57 1.03
C VAL A 10 2.15 -1.37 1.21
N VAL A 11 2.15 -2.17 2.26
CA VAL A 11 1.02 -2.98 2.71
C VAL A 11 0.86 -2.75 4.20
N PRO A 12 -0.36 -2.59 4.75
CA PRO A 12 -0.49 -2.38 6.17
C PRO A 12 -0.07 -3.64 6.94
N VAL A 13 0.42 -3.49 8.18
CA VAL A 13 0.75 -4.64 9.06
C VAL A 13 -0.49 -5.36 9.58
N LYS A 14 -1.63 -4.66 9.61
CA LYS A 14 -2.95 -5.11 10.06
C LYS A 14 -4.03 -4.52 9.14
N PRO A 15 -5.17 -5.18 8.94
CA PRO A 15 -6.20 -4.67 8.04
C PRO A 15 -6.78 -3.37 8.58
N SER A 16 -7.06 -2.42 7.68
CA SER A 16 -7.80 -1.21 8.03
C SER A 16 -9.25 -1.58 8.35
N ALA A 17 -9.80 -0.99 9.42
CA ALA A 17 -11.19 -1.22 9.81
C ALA A 17 -12.18 -0.85 8.69
N ARG A 18 -11.85 0.20 7.91
CA ARG A 18 -12.74 0.73 6.86
C ARG A 18 -12.55 0.01 5.52
N ILE A 19 -11.31 -0.11 5.05
CA ILE A 19 -11.01 -0.52 3.68
C ILE A 19 -10.38 -1.92 3.59
N GLY A 20 -10.18 -2.59 4.74
CA GLY A 20 -9.55 -3.90 4.83
C GLY A 20 -8.06 -3.86 4.55
N TRP A 21 -7.54 -4.94 3.97
CA TRP A 21 -6.19 -4.99 3.42
C TRP A 21 -6.08 -4.13 2.15
N TRP A 22 -4.87 -3.63 1.88
CA TRP A 22 -4.63 -2.81 0.69
C TRP A 22 -3.16 -2.87 0.28
N ILE A 23 -2.89 -2.54 -0.98
CA ILE A 23 -1.55 -2.32 -1.52
C ILE A 23 -1.51 -0.89 -2.03
N GLY A 24 -0.48 -0.15 -1.65
CA GLY A 24 -0.27 1.22 -2.09
C GLY A 24 1.16 1.49 -2.51
N TRP A 25 1.36 2.67 -3.07
CA TRP A 25 2.65 3.20 -3.49
C TRP A 25 2.93 4.52 -2.78
N VAL A 26 4.10 4.64 -2.13
CA VAL A 26 4.49 5.86 -1.43
C VAL A 26 4.85 6.94 -2.46
N ILE A 27 4.04 7.99 -2.52
CA ILE A 27 4.23 9.12 -3.42
C ILE A 27 4.97 10.29 -2.76
N SER A 28 4.99 10.35 -1.43
CA SER A 28 5.80 11.30 -0.68
C SER A 28 5.92 10.85 0.77
N SER A 29 7.05 11.15 1.42
CA SER A 29 7.22 10.96 2.85
C SER A 29 7.57 12.28 3.53
N GLN A 30 6.87 12.62 4.62
CA GLN A 30 7.15 13.82 5.41
C GLN A 30 7.16 13.48 6.90
N ARG A 31 8.32 13.62 7.53
CA ARG A 31 8.55 13.30 8.94
C ARG A 31 8.11 11.85 9.26
N ASN A 32 6.94 11.70 9.88
CA ASN A 32 6.38 10.42 10.33
C ASN A 32 5.11 10.03 9.55
N PHE A 33 4.83 10.70 8.43
CA PHE A 33 3.68 10.41 7.60
C PHE A 33 4.11 10.03 6.19
N LEU A 34 3.47 8.98 5.69
CA LEU A 34 3.56 8.50 4.33
C LEU A 34 2.28 8.90 3.61
N ARG A 35 2.42 9.57 2.47
CA ARG A 35 1.32 9.76 1.53
C ARG A 35 1.38 8.65 0.50
N ILE A 36 0.27 7.94 0.35
CA ILE A 36 0.22 6.67 -0.35
C ILE A 36 -0.89 6.72 -1.39
N ASN A 37 -0.58 6.39 -2.62
CA ASN A 37 -1.56 6.13 -3.67
C ASN A 37 -1.98 4.66 -3.61
N LEU A 38 -3.27 4.39 -3.46
CA LEU A 38 -3.84 3.05 -3.38
C LEU A 38 -3.87 2.40 -4.75
N LEU A 39 -3.25 1.23 -4.87
CA LEU A 39 -3.24 0.41 -6.09
C LEU A 39 -4.34 -0.66 -6.05
N TRP A 40 -4.59 -1.20 -4.85
CA TRP A 40 -5.65 -2.18 -4.60
C TRP A 40 -6.12 -2.08 -3.17
N VAL A 41 -7.39 -2.41 -2.96
CA VAL A 41 -8.07 -2.44 -1.65
C VAL A 41 -9.03 -3.61 -1.60
N GLU A 42 -9.19 -4.19 -0.42
CA GLU A 42 -10.10 -5.33 -0.19
C GLU A 42 -11.58 -4.91 -0.30
N LYS A 43 -11.90 -3.70 0.15
CA LYS A 43 -13.27 -3.15 0.14
C LYS A 43 -13.33 -1.82 -0.62
N PRO A 44 -13.27 -1.84 -1.97
CA PRO A 44 -13.23 -0.63 -2.79
C PRO A 44 -14.44 0.27 -2.62
N GLU A 45 -15.60 -0.28 -2.30
CA GLU A 45 -16.84 0.47 -2.03
C GLU A 45 -16.73 1.43 -0.83
N ASN A 46 -15.75 1.23 0.06
CA ASN A 46 -15.53 2.07 1.23
C ASN A 46 -14.47 3.16 1.01
N VAL A 47 -13.89 3.23 -0.19
CA VAL A 47 -12.83 4.19 -0.55
C VAL A 47 -13.45 5.39 -1.29
N SER A 48 -13.35 6.58 -0.69
CA SER A 48 -13.77 7.84 -1.32
C SER A 48 -12.63 8.53 -2.07
N GLU A 49 -11.38 8.21 -1.75
CA GLU A 49 -10.18 8.84 -2.29
C GLU A 49 -9.09 7.79 -2.56
N VAL A 50 -8.39 7.90 -3.69
CA VAL A 50 -7.29 7.00 -4.05
C VAL A 50 -6.03 7.25 -3.23
N ASN A 51 -5.89 8.42 -2.58
CA ASN A 51 -4.73 8.75 -1.76
C ASN A 51 -5.09 8.62 -0.27
N ILE A 52 -4.22 7.99 0.49
CA ILE A 52 -4.34 7.90 1.95
C ILE A 52 -3.06 8.37 2.64
N CYS A 53 -3.18 8.65 3.93
CA CYS A 53 -2.05 8.90 4.81
C CYS A 53 -1.90 7.72 5.79
N SER A 54 -0.67 7.26 5.99
CA SER A 54 -0.32 6.28 7.01
C SER A 54 0.95 6.69 7.73
N THR A 55 1.25 6.04 8.85
CA THR A 55 2.55 6.15 9.52
C THR A 55 3.45 4.96 9.11
N PRO A 56 4.77 5.15 9.06
CA PRO A 56 5.75 4.08 8.85
C PRO A 56 5.49 2.81 9.67
N ASP A 57 5.19 2.95 10.96
CA ASP A 57 5.02 1.81 11.87
C ASP A 57 3.80 0.93 11.56
N TYR A 58 2.92 1.40 10.69
CA TYR A 58 1.69 0.71 10.31
C TYR A 58 1.78 0.00 8.97
N VAL A 59 2.91 0.09 8.27
CA VAL A 59 3.09 -0.49 6.94
C VAL A 59 4.38 -1.28 6.85
N GLU A 60 4.37 -2.33 6.03
CA GLU A 60 5.58 -2.94 5.52
C GLU A 60 5.90 -2.43 4.14
N GLU A 61 7.19 -2.16 3.91
CA GLU A 61 7.71 -1.59 2.67
C GLU A 61 8.36 -2.66 1.80
N PHE A 62 8.07 -2.62 0.50
CA PHE A 62 8.54 -3.56 -0.50
C PHE A 62 9.09 -2.82 -1.71
N ASN A 63 10.11 -3.40 -2.34
CA ASN A 63 10.73 -2.83 -3.54
C ASN A 63 9.90 -3.09 -4.80
N VAL A 64 9.16 -4.20 -4.83
CA VAL A 64 8.43 -4.64 -6.03
C VAL A 64 7.04 -5.16 -5.65
N ILE A 65 6.06 -4.91 -6.51
CA ILE A 65 4.65 -5.33 -6.32
C ILE A 65 4.54 -6.83 -5.98
N PRO A 66 5.22 -7.77 -6.67
CA PRO A 66 5.07 -9.20 -6.37
C PRO A 66 5.36 -9.58 -4.91
N GLN A 67 6.32 -8.91 -4.26
CA GLN A 67 6.64 -9.16 -2.84
C GLN A 67 5.52 -8.67 -1.92
N ALA A 68 4.96 -7.48 -2.19
CA ALA A 68 3.81 -6.96 -1.46
C ALA A 68 2.58 -7.89 -1.60
N MET A 69 2.37 -8.42 -2.81
CA MET A 69 1.32 -9.40 -3.08
C MET A 69 1.55 -10.71 -2.30
N GLU A 70 2.77 -11.25 -2.31
CA GLU A 70 3.11 -12.46 -1.56
C GLU A 70 2.88 -12.28 -0.06
N PHE A 71 3.24 -11.12 0.49
CA PHE A 71 2.96 -10.79 1.88
C PHE A 71 1.45 -10.83 2.18
N LEU A 72 0.60 -10.20 1.36
CA LEU A 72 -0.86 -10.27 1.55
C LEU A 72 -1.41 -11.70 1.45
N ARG A 73 -0.89 -12.51 0.52
CA ARG A 73 -1.24 -13.94 0.44
C ARG A 73 -0.89 -14.68 1.73
N SER A 74 0.26 -14.37 2.34
CA SER A 74 0.65 -14.94 3.64
C SER A 74 -0.30 -14.53 4.78
N LYS A 75 -0.99 -13.40 4.65
CA LYS A 75 -2.05 -12.94 5.58
C LYS A 75 -3.43 -13.52 5.29
N GLY A 76 -3.55 -14.40 4.29
CA GLY A 76 -4.79 -15.08 3.94
C GLY A 76 -5.66 -14.34 2.91
N VAL A 77 -5.17 -13.23 2.33
CA VAL A 77 -5.87 -12.52 1.26
C VAL A 77 -5.65 -13.29 -0.05
N LYS A 78 -6.72 -13.79 -0.67
CA LYS A 78 -6.63 -14.67 -1.85
C LYS A 78 -7.16 -14.02 -3.13
N ASP A 79 -8.14 -13.14 -2.99
CA ASP A 79 -8.91 -12.55 -4.09
C ASP A 79 -8.45 -11.11 -4.35
N PHE A 80 -7.28 -10.96 -4.95
CA PHE A 80 -6.85 -9.68 -5.49
C PHE A 80 -6.16 -9.84 -6.83
N ASN A 81 -6.59 -9.01 -7.78
CA ASN A 81 -6.06 -8.99 -9.14
C ASN A 81 -5.41 -7.63 -9.36
N LEU A 82 -4.13 -7.55 -9.03
CA LEU A 82 -3.27 -6.46 -9.46
C LEU A 82 -2.54 -6.95 -10.70
N THR A 83 -3.05 -6.60 -11.88
CA THR A 83 -2.15 -6.53 -13.03
C THR A 83 -1.13 -5.44 -12.72
N PRO A 84 0.17 -5.62 -13.02
CA PRO A 84 1.12 -4.52 -12.96
C PRO A 84 0.52 -3.39 -13.79
N MET A 85 0.01 -2.34 -13.14
CA MET A 85 -0.37 -1.15 -13.87
C MET A 85 0.94 -0.66 -14.48
N GLU A 86 0.99 -0.53 -15.80
CA GLU A 86 2.01 0.30 -16.43
C GLU A 86 1.89 1.67 -15.75
N ILE A 87 2.77 1.93 -14.79
CA ILE A 87 2.91 3.25 -14.21
C ILE A 87 3.45 4.08 -15.36
N GLY A 88 2.53 4.71 -16.09
CA GLY A 88 2.86 5.66 -17.14
C GLY A 88 3.77 6.72 -16.54
N TYR A 89 5.02 6.72 -16.97
CA TYR A 89 6.00 7.76 -16.70
C TYR A 89 5.50 9.12 -17.18
#